data_AF-M1NXJ6-F1
#
_entry.id   AF-M1NXJ6-F1
#
_cell.length_a   1.000
_cell.length_b   1.000
_cell.length_c   1.000
_cell.angle_alpha   90.00
_cell.angle_beta   90.00
_cell.angle_gamma   90.00
#
_symmetry.space_group_name_H-M   'P 1'
#
loop_
_entity.id
_entity.type
_entity.pdbx_description
1 polymer ?
#
loop_
_entity_poly.entity_id
_entity_poly.type
_entity_poly.pdbx_seq_one_letter_code
_entity_poly.pdbx_strand_id
1 'polypeptide(L)'
;MYAFFIAPFIDFQFMQSALIGSILLAISACPIGVFLMLRGMSLTGDAMSHAILPGVAIAFLFCGFSLISMTIGGFLAGIVVVLATALISRNSPQKEDASMAVFYLIALASGVIIVSLKGSTIDLLHLLFGSVLAITPQTLWLITAIMLITVSSLRIFWRALAMESLDPLLFRSLSPLGKYVHISLLGLMVLNLVGGFQSLGTLLSIGLMMIPAITARFWFSRLIPICVLSIILGIISSIFGLLLSFHISLPSGPAIIMAAGLIYLVSCFISPRGLAAAWSPCLFCGSPLSQKGSMRKLVKKSILFSFFLFFLSFPFPAAAHKTIKVVASFSIIADFVKNVGRDRVSITTFVGPNGNTHIYEPTPHDAKALKNARIIFVNGLYLEDFIDKLITATDTKALLVKVSDNISPINIENQERDAAHHHLGNIDPHAWQAVPNAKIYIKNIAAAFCKIDQQSCENYNKNADAYIQKLDATQAIIKAQIAAIPKNKRTIITSHDAFGYFAHEYNFTILAPENTSTETEATAADVAKLIKQIKSKEASALFVENISNPRLIEQISKETGLKVGGTLYSDALSEKDGPAATYLDMMTHNVTTIVDAIIKR
;
A
#
# COMPACT_ATOMS: atom_id res chain seq x y z
N MET A 1 -4.90 -17.44 -25.69
CA MET A 1 -5.20 -15.98 -25.67
C MET A 1 -6.33 -15.63 -24.72
N TYR A 2 -7.50 -16.28 -24.78
CA TYR A 2 -8.63 -15.99 -23.87
C TYR A 2 -8.24 -16.07 -22.38
N ALA A 3 -7.60 -17.16 -21.96
CA ALA A 3 -7.16 -17.35 -20.57
C ALA A 3 -6.13 -16.33 -20.05
N PHE A 4 -5.38 -15.68 -20.95
CA PHE A 4 -4.29 -14.77 -20.57
C PHE A 4 -4.72 -13.30 -20.58
N PHE A 5 -5.53 -12.90 -21.58
CA PHE A 5 -5.95 -11.50 -21.77
C PHE A 5 -7.36 -11.20 -21.26
N ILE A 6 -8.27 -12.18 -21.29
CA ILE A 6 -9.69 -11.95 -21.09
C ILE A 6 -10.18 -12.55 -19.77
N ALA A 7 -9.76 -13.79 -19.45
CA ALA A 7 -10.15 -14.46 -18.22
C ALA A 7 -9.89 -13.65 -16.93
N PRO A 8 -8.77 -12.92 -16.77
CA PRO A 8 -8.55 -12.09 -15.58
C PRO A 8 -9.64 -11.02 -15.37
N PHE A 9 -10.23 -10.49 -16.44
CA PHE A 9 -11.27 -9.46 -16.36
C PHE A 9 -12.69 -10.03 -16.36
N ILE A 10 -12.91 -11.28 -16.74
CA ILE A 10 -14.24 -11.90 -16.70
C ILE A 10 -14.46 -12.64 -15.39
N ASP A 11 -13.44 -13.36 -14.92
CA ASP A 11 -13.59 -14.29 -13.80
C ASP A 11 -13.41 -13.61 -12.42
N PHE A 12 -12.86 -12.38 -12.39
CA PHE A 12 -12.55 -11.66 -11.16
C PHE A 12 -13.19 -10.26 -11.12
N GLN A 13 -14.15 -10.07 -10.22
CA GLN A 13 -14.87 -8.79 -10.07
C GLN A 13 -13.96 -7.65 -9.61
N PHE A 14 -12.97 -7.91 -8.74
CA PHE A 14 -12.01 -6.89 -8.31
C PHE A 14 -11.19 -6.34 -9.48
N MET A 15 -10.81 -7.19 -10.46
CA MET A 15 -10.12 -6.77 -11.68
C MET A 15 -11.04 -5.93 -12.58
N GLN A 16 -12.34 -6.24 -12.63
CA GLN A 16 -13.32 -5.42 -13.35
C GLN A 16 -13.44 -4.04 -12.70
N SER A 17 -13.61 -3.97 -11.39
CA SER A 17 -13.69 -2.71 -10.65
C SER A 17 -12.43 -1.87 -10.83
N ALA A 18 -11.25 -2.48 -10.73
CA ALA A 18 -9.95 -1.83 -10.96
C ALA A 18 -9.83 -1.26 -12.38
N LEU A 19 -10.24 -2.04 -13.39
CA LEU A 19 -10.22 -1.61 -14.79
C LEU A 19 -11.20 -0.46 -15.03
N ILE A 20 -12.45 -0.58 -14.57
CA ILE A 20 -13.47 0.47 -14.75
C ILE A 20 -13.03 1.75 -14.05
N GLY A 21 -12.57 1.67 -12.80
CA GLY A 21 -12.06 2.82 -12.05
C GLY A 21 -10.90 3.51 -12.77
N SER A 22 -9.93 2.75 -13.28
CA SER A 22 -8.78 3.29 -14.01
C SER A 22 -9.17 3.91 -15.36
N ILE A 23 -10.17 3.35 -16.06
CA ILE A 23 -10.70 3.93 -17.31
C ILE A 23 -11.44 5.24 -17.03
N LEU A 24 -12.30 5.27 -16.02
CA LEU A 24 -13.05 6.47 -15.64
C LEU A 24 -12.08 7.61 -15.26
N LEU A 25 -11.04 7.29 -14.49
CA LEU A 25 -9.99 8.24 -14.15
C LEU A 25 -9.20 8.68 -15.39
N ALA A 26 -8.85 7.79 -16.33
CA ALA A 26 -8.16 8.18 -17.56
C ALA A 26 -9.00 9.15 -18.41
N ILE A 27 -10.32 8.92 -18.50
CA ILE A 27 -11.23 9.79 -19.26
C ILE A 27 -11.31 11.18 -18.63
N SER A 28 -11.30 11.28 -17.30
CA SER A 28 -11.43 12.55 -16.59
C SER A 28 -10.11 13.31 -16.43
N ALA A 29 -9.04 12.62 -16.03
CA ALA A 29 -7.77 13.22 -15.64
C ALA A 29 -6.84 13.50 -16.84
N CYS A 30 -6.75 12.62 -17.85
CA CYS A 30 -5.82 12.80 -18.97
C CYS A 30 -6.04 14.13 -19.74
N PRO A 31 -7.27 14.60 -20.00
CA PRO A 31 -7.50 15.91 -20.61
C PRO A 31 -7.01 17.08 -19.75
N ILE A 32 -7.19 17.01 -18.42
CA ILE A 32 -6.68 18.03 -17.49
C ILE A 32 -5.16 18.10 -17.58
N GLY A 33 -4.49 16.94 -17.57
CA GLY A 33 -3.04 16.86 -17.73
C GLY A 33 -2.52 17.50 -19.02
N VAL A 34 -3.28 17.44 -20.12
CA VAL A 34 -2.94 18.14 -21.37
C VAL A 34 -2.92 19.65 -21.17
N PHE A 35 -3.93 20.21 -20.50
CA PHE A 35 -3.98 21.65 -20.22
C PHE A 35 -2.88 22.10 -19.24
N LEU A 36 -2.62 21.31 -18.20
CA LEU A 36 -1.53 21.60 -17.25
C LEU A 36 -0.16 21.56 -17.92
N MET A 37 0.09 20.54 -18.76
CA MET A 37 1.32 20.44 -19.55
C MET A 37 1.50 21.64 -20.48
N LEU A 38 0.45 22.06 -21.20
CA LEU A 38 0.53 23.20 -22.12
C LEU A 38 0.84 24.52 -21.40
N ARG A 39 0.50 24.62 -20.11
CA ARG A 39 0.76 25.78 -19.26
C ARG A 39 2.12 25.72 -18.55
N GLY A 40 2.90 24.66 -18.72
CA GLY A 40 4.15 24.45 -17.99
C GLY A 40 3.95 24.07 -16.51
N MET A 41 2.73 23.70 -16.12
CA MET A 41 2.31 23.40 -14.75
C MET A 41 2.35 21.89 -14.46
N SER A 42 3.35 21.19 -15.00
CA SER A 42 3.38 19.72 -14.95
C SER A 42 3.62 19.15 -13.55
N LEU A 43 4.24 19.93 -12.66
CA LEU A 43 4.50 19.55 -11.26
C LEU A 43 3.39 19.99 -10.30
N THR A 44 2.40 20.77 -10.75
CA THR A 44 1.32 21.26 -9.89
C THR A 44 0.43 20.12 -9.39
N GLY A 45 0.30 19.02 -10.15
CA GLY A 45 -0.43 17.84 -9.69
C GLY A 45 0.16 17.20 -8.43
N ASP A 46 1.49 17.16 -8.30
CA ASP A 46 2.20 16.58 -7.16
C ASP A 46 2.13 17.45 -5.91
N ALA A 47 2.39 18.75 -6.05
CA ALA A 47 2.20 19.71 -4.97
C ALA A 47 0.78 19.62 -4.39
N MET A 48 -0.22 19.43 -5.26
CA MET A 48 -1.62 19.46 -4.86
C MET A 48 -2.09 18.18 -4.18
N SER A 49 -1.45 17.03 -4.40
CA SER A 49 -1.84 15.79 -3.71
C SER A 49 -1.49 15.86 -2.24
N HIS A 50 -0.38 16.52 -1.92
CA HIS A 50 0.02 16.79 -0.54
C HIS A 50 -0.78 17.95 0.08
N ALA A 51 -1.21 18.92 -0.72
CA ALA A 51 -2.00 20.06 -0.25
C ALA A 51 -3.43 19.68 0.21
N ILE A 52 -3.95 18.56 -0.29
CA ILE A 52 -5.27 17.99 0.06
C ILE A 52 -5.28 17.35 1.46
N LEU A 53 -4.12 16.86 1.92
CA LEU A 53 -3.97 16.04 3.14
C LEU A 53 -4.59 16.64 4.41
N PRO A 54 -4.38 17.93 4.78
CA PRO A 54 -4.97 18.49 6.00
C PRO A 54 -6.50 18.53 5.95
N GLY A 55 -7.09 18.77 4.78
CA GLY A 55 -8.54 18.76 4.62
C GLY A 55 -9.15 17.36 4.79
N VAL A 56 -8.48 16.35 4.23
CA VAL A 56 -8.85 14.95 4.41
C VAL A 56 -8.72 14.55 5.88
N ALA A 57 -7.62 14.94 6.53
CA ALA A 57 -7.37 14.68 7.94
C ALA A 57 -8.45 15.30 8.84
N ILE A 58 -8.78 16.58 8.63
CA ILE A 58 -9.85 17.25 9.39
C ILE A 58 -11.20 16.55 9.18
N ALA A 59 -11.57 16.25 7.94
CA ALA A 59 -12.84 15.57 7.65
C ALA A 59 -12.92 14.19 8.31
N PHE A 60 -11.81 13.44 8.29
CA PHE A 60 -11.68 12.19 9.01
C PHE A 60 -11.86 12.36 10.52
N LEU A 61 -11.24 13.39 11.12
CA LEU A 61 -11.31 13.63 12.56
C LEU A 61 -12.74 13.87 13.07
N PHE A 62 -13.56 14.58 12.29
CA PHE A 62 -14.93 14.94 12.67
C PHE A 62 -15.98 13.91 12.25
N CYS A 63 -15.80 13.25 11.10
CA CYS A 63 -16.83 12.39 10.50
C CYS A 63 -16.45 10.90 10.41
N GLY A 64 -15.24 10.52 10.83
CA GLY A 64 -14.72 9.16 10.70
C GLY A 64 -14.46 8.74 9.25
N PHE A 65 -14.49 7.43 8.98
CA PHE A 65 -14.25 6.81 7.65
C PHE A 65 -15.41 7.01 6.65
N SER A 66 -15.85 8.25 6.44
CA SER A 66 -16.83 8.60 5.41
C SER A 66 -16.11 9.09 4.15
N LEU A 67 -16.17 8.29 3.08
CA LEU A 67 -15.57 8.61 1.78
C LEU A 67 -15.97 9.99 1.25
N ILE A 68 -17.26 10.34 1.38
CA ILE A 68 -17.81 11.61 0.89
C ILE A 68 -17.28 12.77 1.73
N SER A 69 -17.27 12.64 3.06
CA SER A 69 -16.77 13.69 3.96
C SER A 69 -15.29 13.97 3.70
N MET A 70 -14.49 12.92 3.56
CA MET A 70 -13.07 13.03 3.23
C MET A 70 -12.85 13.69 1.87
N THR A 71 -13.68 13.37 0.87
CA THR A 71 -13.60 14.01 -0.46
C THR A 71 -13.85 15.51 -0.36
N ILE A 72 -14.91 15.90 0.37
CA ILE A 72 -15.28 17.30 0.54
C ILE A 72 -14.17 18.05 1.28
N GLY A 73 -13.66 17.49 2.38
CA GLY A 73 -12.56 18.09 3.15
C GLY A 73 -11.31 18.29 2.30
N GLY A 74 -10.90 17.25 1.58
CA GLY A 74 -9.77 17.31 0.68
C GLY A 74 -9.92 18.32 -0.45
N PHE A 75 -11.10 18.37 -1.08
CA PHE A 75 -11.41 19.33 -2.13
C PHE A 75 -11.37 20.77 -1.59
N LEU A 76 -11.97 21.04 -0.43
CA LEU A 76 -11.95 22.36 0.19
C LEU A 76 -10.52 22.82 0.52
N ALA A 77 -9.70 21.95 1.11
CA ALA A 77 -8.30 22.28 1.38
C ALA A 77 -7.51 22.58 0.10
N GLY A 78 -7.67 21.76 -0.95
CA GLY A 78 -7.04 22.01 -2.24
C GLY A 78 -7.48 23.34 -2.86
N ILE A 79 -8.77 23.69 -2.79
CA ILE A 79 -9.27 24.99 -3.27
C ILE A 79 -8.69 26.15 -2.47
N VAL A 80 -8.59 26.04 -1.14
CA VAL A 80 -7.96 27.08 -0.30
C VAL A 80 -6.52 27.32 -0.72
N VAL A 81 -5.74 26.25 -0.96
CA VAL A 81 -4.34 26.37 -1.41
C VAL A 81 -4.23 26.98 -2.80
N VAL A 82 -5.12 26.62 -3.74
CA VAL A 82 -5.20 27.24 -5.07
C VAL A 82 -5.46 28.74 -4.97
N LEU A 83 -6.47 29.13 -4.18
CA LEU A 83 -6.85 30.53 -4.04
C LEU A 83 -5.74 31.34 -3.36
N ALA A 84 -5.11 30.79 -2.32
CA ALA A 84 -4.00 31.42 -1.63
C ALA A 84 -2.80 31.63 -2.55
N THR A 85 -2.43 30.61 -3.34
CA THR A 85 -1.36 30.70 -4.34
C THR A 85 -1.70 31.72 -5.43
N ALA A 86 -2.93 31.70 -5.96
CA ALA A 86 -3.37 32.65 -6.98
C ALA A 86 -3.38 34.09 -6.44
N LEU A 87 -3.68 34.30 -5.16
CA LEU A 87 -3.64 35.61 -4.52
C LEU A 87 -2.20 36.10 -4.36
N ILE A 88 -1.30 35.26 -3.84
CA ILE A 88 0.12 35.63 -3.64
C ILE A 88 0.81 35.89 -4.98
N SER A 89 0.65 35.01 -5.97
CA SER A 89 1.30 35.19 -7.28
C SER A 89 0.80 36.42 -8.06
N ARG A 90 -0.38 36.94 -7.74
CA ARG A 90 -0.92 38.17 -8.36
C ARG A 90 -0.48 39.43 -7.63
N ASN A 91 -0.29 39.34 -6.32
CA ASN A 91 -0.02 40.50 -5.47
C ASN A 91 1.44 40.59 -5.04
N SER A 92 2.29 39.65 -5.45
CA SER A 92 3.70 39.57 -5.10
C SER A 92 4.54 39.23 -6.34
N PRO A 93 5.88 39.42 -6.29
CA PRO A 93 6.77 39.02 -7.37
C PRO A 93 7.00 37.50 -7.46
N GLN A 94 6.39 36.70 -6.58
CA GLN A 94 6.59 35.26 -6.58
C GLN A 94 5.86 34.58 -7.74
N LYS A 95 6.54 33.63 -8.40
CA LYS A 95 5.92 32.76 -9.39
C LYS A 95 4.95 31.80 -8.72
N GLU A 96 3.89 31.46 -9.44
CA GLU A 96 2.83 30.57 -8.97
C GLU A 96 3.37 29.20 -8.49
N ASP A 97 4.31 28.60 -9.23
CA ASP A 97 4.94 27.34 -8.83
C ASP A 97 5.69 27.43 -7.50
N ALA A 98 6.34 28.57 -7.22
CA ALA A 98 7.06 28.79 -5.97
C ALA A 98 6.11 29.01 -4.79
N SER A 99 5.01 29.75 -5.00
CA SER A 99 3.98 29.92 -3.98
C SER A 99 3.26 28.59 -3.69
N MET A 100 2.97 27.79 -4.71
CA MET A 100 2.42 26.43 -4.54
C MET A 100 3.37 25.58 -3.70
N ALA A 101 4.69 25.72 -3.92
CA ALA A 101 5.69 24.98 -3.17
C ALA A 101 5.58 25.22 -1.65
N VAL A 102 5.48 26.49 -1.27
CA VAL A 102 5.37 26.89 0.14
C VAL A 102 4.04 26.40 0.74
N PHE A 103 2.93 26.63 0.05
CA PHE A 103 1.63 26.24 0.59
C PHE A 103 1.45 24.73 0.68
N TYR A 104 1.99 23.93 -0.24
CA TYR A 104 1.93 22.48 -0.10
C TYR A 104 2.75 22.01 1.11
N LEU A 105 3.95 22.57 1.35
CA LEU A 105 4.79 22.16 2.49
C LEU A 105 4.10 22.46 3.82
N ILE A 106 3.49 23.64 3.93
CA ILE A 106 2.70 24.03 5.11
C ILE A 106 1.49 23.09 5.28
N ALA A 107 0.75 22.83 4.19
CA ALA A 107 -0.40 21.94 4.22
C ALA A 107 -0.02 20.50 4.62
N LEU A 108 1.05 19.97 4.04
CA LEU A 108 1.58 18.65 4.36
C LEU A 108 1.98 18.55 5.83
N ALA A 109 2.79 19.49 6.33
CA ALA A 109 3.22 19.53 7.72
C ALA A 109 2.02 19.63 8.68
N SER A 110 1.05 20.49 8.36
CA SER A 110 -0.18 20.65 9.15
C SER A 110 -0.99 19.36 9.18
N GLY A 111 -1.17 18.72 8.02
CA GLY A 111 -1.94 17.48 7.92
C GLY A 111 -1.28 16.32 8.68
N VAL A 112 0.05 16.18 8.62
CA VAL A 112 0.79 15.19 9.42
C VAL A 112 0.65 15.45 10.92
N ILE A 113 0.75 16.70 11.37
CA ILE A 113 0.52 17.07 12.77
C ILE A 113 -0.91 16.70 13.21
N ILE A 114 -1.92 17.03 12.39
CA ILE A 114 -3.33 16.77 12.68
C ILE A 114 -3.59 15.26 12.83
N VAL A 115 -3.01 14.43 11.97
CA VAL A 115 -3.14 12.97 12.06
C VAL A 115 -2.41 12.43 13.30
N SER A 116 -1.19 12.92 13.58
CA SER A 116 -0.36 12.48 14.70
C SER A 116 -1.00 12.74 16.07
N LEU A 117 -1.79 13.81 16.23
CA LEU A 117 -2.40 14.18 17.52
C LEU A 117 -3.40 13.18 18.10
N LYS A 118 -4.02 12.30 17.28
CA LYS A 118 -5.10 11.40 17.75
C LYS A 118 -4.67 9.95 17.98
N GLY A 119 -3.39 9.61 17.74
CA GLY A 119 -2.90 8.23 17.90
C GLY A 119 -3.63 7.19 17.05
N SER A 120 -4.43 7.63 16.06
CA SER A 120 -5.08 6.78 15.07
C SER A 120 -4.22 6.79 13.82
N THR A 121 -3.56 5.65 13.59
CA THR A 121 -2.56 5.42 12.56
C THR A 121 -3.26 5.27 11.21
N ILE A 122 -3.49 6.40 10.51
CA ILE A 122 -3.81 6.30 9.08
C ILE A 122 -2.48 6.04 8.37
N ASP A 123 -2.34 4.82 7.86
CA ASP A 123 -1.18 4.42 7.06
C ASP A 123 -0.95 5.43 5.91
N LEU A 124 0.16 6.16 6.01
CA LEU A 124 0.61 7.11 4.99
C LEU A 124 0.93 6.39 3.68
N LEU A 125 1.31 5.11 3.71
CA LEU A 125 1.57 4.30 2.51
C LEU A 125 0.26 3.94 1.80
N HIS A 126 -0.77 3.49 2.54
CA HIS A 126 -2.10 3.24 1.98
C HIS A 126 -2.74 4.52 1.41
N LEU A 127 -2.39 5.69 1.96
CA LEU A 127 -2.78 7.01 1.48
C LEU A 127 -2.00 7.40 0.19
N LEU A 128 -0.71 7.07 0.09
CA LEU A 128 0.14 7.39 -1.06
C LEU A 128 -0.12 6.48 -2.27
N PHE A 129 -0.30 5.17 -2.05
CA PHE A 129 -0.36 4.17 -3.13
C PHE A 129 -1.77 3.74 -3.51
N GLY A 130 -2.72 3.78 -2.57
CA GLY A 130 -4.12 3.42 -2.77
C GLY A 130 -4.35 1.98 -3.26
N SER A 131 -5.38 1.32 -2.76
CA SER A 131 -5.69 -0.06 -3.14
C SER A 131 -6.53 -0.12 -4.42
N VAL A 132 -5.89 0.00 -5.60
CA VAL A 132 -6.57 -0.02 -6.92
C VAL A 132 -7.45 -1.26 -7.12
N LEU A 133 -7.12 -2.37 -6.45
CA LEU A 133 -7.86 -3.63 -6.53
C LEU A 133 -9.05 -3.69 -5.56
N ALA A 134 -9.09 -2.86 -4.52
CA ALA A 134 -10.16 -2.84 -3.51
C ALA A 134 -11.13 -1.66 -3.69
N ILE A 135 -11.43 -1.31 -4.95
CA ILE A 135 -12.42 -0.27 -5.27
C ILE A 135 -13.80 -0.78 -4.91
N THR A 136 -14.45 -0.09 -3.97
CA THR A 136 -15.83 -0.36 -3.58
C THR A 136 -16.82 0.27 -4.58
N PRO A 137 -18.08 -0.19 -4.62
CA PRO A 137 -19.11 0.43 -5.46
C PRO A 137 -19.32 1.92 -5.19
N GLN A 138 -19.17 2.35 -3.93
CA GLN A 138 -19.29 3.76 -3.52
C GLN A 138 -18.19 4.62 -4.16
N THR A 139 -16.96 4.10 -4.16
CA THR A 139 -15.81 4.73 -4.81
C THR A 139 -16.00 4.82 -6.32
N LEU A 140 -16.58 3.78 -6.95
CA LEU A 140 -16.88 3.80 -8.39
C LEU A 140 -17.90 4.91 -8.75
N TRP A 141 -18.95 5.07 -7.94
CA TRP A 141 -19.94 6.15 -8.11
C TRP A 141 -19.30 7.53 -7.97
N LEU A 142 -18.38 7.69 -7.00
CA LEU A 142 -17.65 8.93 -6.80
C LEU A 142 -16.80 9.30 -8.01
N ILE A 143 -15.96 8.39 -8.52
CA ILE A 143 -15.13 8.63 -9.71
C ILE A 143 -16.01 8.91 -10.93
N THR A 144 -17.13 8.21 -11.07
CA THR A 144 -18.09 8.45 -12.16
C THR A 144 -18.67 9.87 -12.09
N ALA A 145 -19.06 10.33 -10.90
CA ALA A 145 -19.56 11.69 -10.71
C ALA A 145 -18.49 12.74 -11.04
N ILE A 146 -17.25 12.53 -10.57
CA ILE A 146 -16.11 13.42 -10.86
C ILE A 146 -15.83 13.46 -12.36
N MET A 147 -15.87 12.31 -13.04
CA MET A 147 -15.68 12.22 -14.49
C MET A 147 -16.76 13.00 -15.24
N LEU A 148 -18.04 12.84 -14.87
CA LEU A 148 -19.15 13.56 -15.48
C LEU A 148 -19.03 15.08 -15.30
N ILE A 149 -18.70 15.54 -14.09
CA ILE A 149 -18.47 16.95 -13.78
C ILE A 149 -17.30 17.49 -14.62
N THR A 150 -16.20 16.74 -14.68
CA THR A 150 -14.99 17.13 -15.40
C THR A 150 -15.22 17.26 -16.89
N VAL A 151 -15.78 16.22 -17.53
CA VAL A 151 -16.06 16.21 -18.97
C VAL A 151 -17.08 17.29 -19.33
N SER A 152 -18.12 17.48 -18.52
CA SER A 152 -19.12 18.53 -18.74
C SER A 152 -18.50 19.93 -18.64
N SER A 153 -17.67 20.17 -17.62
CA SER A 153 -16.97 21.43 -17.44
C SER A 153 -15.99 21.71 -18.58
N LEU A 154 -15.18 20.72 -18.98
CA LEU A 154 -14.28 20.84 -20.12
C LEU A 154 -15.02 21.12 -21.42
N ARG A 155 -16.21 20.54 -21.63
CA ARG A 155 -17.06 20.80 -22.79
C ARG A 155 -17.64 22.22 -22.79
N ILE A 156 -18.14 22.69 -21.65
CA ILE A 156 -18.75 24.02 -21.50
C ILE A 156 -17.68 25.11 -21.66
N PHE A 157 -16.55 24.97 -20.96
CA PHE A 157 -15.47 25.96 -20.94
C PHE A 157 -14.40 25.72 -22.00
N TRP A 158 -14.61 24.81 -22.96
CA TRP A 158 -13.61 24.37 -23.94
C TRP A 158 -12.89 25.53 -24.63
N ARG A 159 -13.66 26.48 -25.18
CA ARG A 159 -13.12 27.64 -25.92
C ARG A 159 -12.29 28.55 -25.02
N ALA A 160 -12.75 28.79 -23.81
CA ALA A 160 -12.07 29.65 -22.84
C ALA A 160 -10.78 29.00 -22.32
N LEU A 161 -10.81 27.70 -22.00
CA LEU A 161 -9.65 26.93 -21.56
C LEU A 161 -8.58 26.84 -22.66
N ALA A 162 -8.98 26.64 -23.92
CA ALA A 162 -8.07 26.60 -25.05
C ALA A 162 -7.40 27.96 -25.28
N MET A 163 -8.15 29.06 -25.23
CA MET A 163 -7.62 30.42 -25.37
C MET A 163 -6.63 30.76 -24.26
N GLU A 164 -7.02 30.58 -22.99
CA GLU A 164 -6.15 30.87 -21.83
C GLU A 164 -4.87 30.03 -21.83
N SER A 165 -4.89 28.82 -22.39
CA SER A 165 -3.71 27.94 -22.41
C SER A 165 -2.76 28.19 -23.59
N LEU A 166 -3.24 28.81 -24.68
CA LEU A 166 -2.42 29.12 -25.86
C LEU A 166 -1.92 30.57 -25.85
N ASP A 167 -2.78 31.51 -25.43
CA ASP A 167 -2.46 32.93 -25.34
C ASP A 167 -3.22 33.60 -24.17
N PRO A 168 -2.68 33.52 -22.94
CA PRO A 168 -3.30 34.10 -21.75
C PRO A 168 -3.32 35.64 -21.78
N LEU A 169 -2.38 36.28 -22.47
CA LEU A 169 -2.32 37.75 -22.55
C LEU A 169 -3.44 38.29 -23.42
N LEU A 170 -3.65 37.68 -24.59
CA LEU A 170 -4.77 38.01 -25.47
C LEU A 170 -6.11 37.75 -24.77
N PHE A 171 -6.27 36.63 -24.09
CA PHE A 171 -7.55 36.31 -23.44
C PHE A 171 -7.89 37.29 -22.32
N ARG A 172 -6.91 37.71 -21.51
CA ARG A 172 -7.11 38.73 -20.46
C ARG A 172 -7.50 40.10 -21.03
N SER A 173 -7.07 40.43 -22.26
CA SER A 173 -7.48 41.66 -22.94
C SER A 173 -8.92 41.61 -23.46
N LEU A 174 -9.42 40.42 -23.80
CA LEU A 174 -10.74 40.22 -24.43
C LEU A 174 -11.85 39.93 -23.42
N SER A 175 -11.55 39.34 -22.26
CA SER A 175 -12.57 38.98 -21.27
C SER A 175 -12.03 38.95 -19.83
N PRO A 176 -12.79 39.45 -18.84
CA PRO A 176 -12.45 39.28 -17.43
C PRO A 176 -12.55 37.80 -16.97
N LEU A 177 -13.13 36.92 -17.79
CA LEU A 177 -13.34 35.50 -17.46
C LEU A 177 -12.04 34.69 -17.35
N GLY A 178 -10.91 35.16 -17.89
CA GLY A 178 -9.61 34.46 -17.82
C GLY A 178 -9.22 34.04 -16.40
N LYS A 179 -9.44 34.91 -15.42
CA LYS A 179 -9.13 34.64 -14.01
C LYS A 179 -9.91 33.46 -13.45
N TYR A 180 -11.19 33.34 -13.80
CA TYR A 180 -12.08 32.28 -13.30
C TYR A 180 -11.83 30.95 -14.03
N VAL A 181 -11.48 31.00 -15.31
CA VAL A 181 -11.18 29.82 -16.12
C VAL A 181 -9.92 29.12 -15.62
N HIS A 182 -8.89 29.88 -15.23
CA HIS A 182 -7.69 29.30 -14.63
C HIS A 182 -7.99 28.63 -13.26
N ILE A 183 -8.71 29.31 -12.36
CA ILE A 183 -9.10 28.73 -11.06
C ILE A 183 -10.00 27.50 -11.26
N SER A 184 -10.89 27.53 -12.24
CA SER A 184 -11.76 26.40 -12.57
C SER A 184 -10.95 25.18 -13.05
N LEU A 185 -9.90 25.36 -13.87
CA LEU A 185 -9.01 24.26 -14.25
C LEU A 185 -8.30 23.66 -13.04
N LEU A 186 -7.76 24.50 -12.15
CA LEU A 186 -7.10 24.02 -10.93
C LEU A 186 -8.09 23.33 -9.99
N GLY A 187 -9.33 23.81 -9.89
CA GLY A 187 -10.40 23.15 -9.15
C GLY A 187 -10.77 21.78 -9.72
N LEU A 188 -10.87 21.66 -11.06
CA LEU A 188 -11.09 20.36 -11.71
C LEU A 188 -9.93 19.40 -11.47
N MET A 189 -8.69 19.91 -11.50
CA MET A 189 -7.50 19.13 -11.15
C MET A 189 -7.57 18.64 -9.71
N VAL A 190 -7.84 19.52 -8.73
CA VAL A 190 -8.04 19.11 -7.31
C VAL A 190 -9.11 18.04 -7.20
N LEU A 191 -10.26 18.23 -7.84
CA LEU A 191 -11.36 17.27 -7.77
C LEU A 191 -10.96 15.88 -8.30
N ASN A 192 -10.28 15.83 -9.45
CA ASN A 192 -9.76 14.57 -10.01
C ASN A 192 -8.68 13.96 -9.13
N LEU A 193 -7.83 14.79 -8.53
CA LEU A 193 -6.76 14.36 -7.66
C LEU A 193 -7.30 13.76 -6.38
N VAL A 194 -8.28 14.39 -5.70
CA VAL A 194 -8.95 13.86 -4.51
C VAL A 194 -9.66 12.54 -4.82
N GLY A 195 -10.40 12.48 -5.93
CA GLY A 195 -11.09 11.25 -6.34
C GLY A 195 -10.15 10.11 -6.66
N GLY A 196 -9.08 10.38 -7.40
CA GLY A 196 -8.03 9.40 -7.71
C GLY A 196 -7.23 8.99 -6.46
N PHE A 197 -6.91 9.94 -5.58
CA PHE A 197 -6.19 9.72 -4.33
C PHE A 197 -6.89 8.70 -3.43
N GLN A 198 -8.18 8.89 -3.16
CA GLN A 198 -8.94 8.01 -2.26
C GLN A 198 -9.21 6.63 -2.84
N SER A 199 -9.13 6.48 -4.15
CA SER A 199 -9.54 5.25 -4.85
C SER A 199 -8.37 4.41 -5.34
N LEU A 200 -7.33 5.08 -5.83
CA LEU A 200 -6.31 4.53 -6.71
C LEU A 200 -4.89 4.96 -6.29
N GLY A 201 -4.76 5.90 -5.33
CA GLY A 201 -3.49 6.45 -4.84
C GLY A 201 -3.05 7.74 -5.52
N THR A 202 -2.19 8.51 -4.85
CA THR A 202 -1.63 9.76 -5.42
C THR A 202 -0.79 9.47 -6.66
N LEU A 203 0.06 8.44 -6.58
CA LEU A 203 1.01 8.09 -7.64
C LEU A 203 0.29 7.76 -8.95
N LEU A 204 -0.75 6.91 -8.88
CA LEU A 204 -1.54 6.55 -10.06
C LEU A 204 -2.34 7.74 -10.57
N SER A 205 -2.96 8.52 -9.68
CA SER A 205 -3.75 9.70 -10.04
C SER A 205 -2.93 10.73 -10.83
N ILE A 206 -1.75 11.10 -10.32
CA ILE A 206 -0.86 12.07 -10.96
C ILE A 206 -0.22 11.48 -12.21
N GLY A 207 0.29 10.25 -12.13
CA GLY A 207 1.00 9.62 -13.23
C GLY A 207 0.10 9.37 -14.44
N LEU A 208 -1.13 8.91 -14.22
CA LEU A 208 -2.13 8.73 -15.29
C LEU A 208 -2.65 10.05 -15.85
N MET A 209 -2.67 11.12 -15.04
CA MET A 209 -2.98 12.47 -15.50
C MET A 209 -1.89 13.01 -16.43
N MET A 210 -0.61 12.88 -16.03
CA MET A 210 0.50 13.59 -16.69
C MET A 210 1.21 12.78 -17.79
N ILE A 211 1.55 11.50 -17.56
CA ILE A 211 2.38 10.72 -18.50
C ILE A 211 1.70 10.57 -19.87
N PRO A 212 0.41 10.15 -19.97
CA PRO A 212 -0.26 10.04 -21.26
C PRO A 212 -0.41 11.39 -21.98
N ALA A 213 -0.62 12.48 -21.23
CA ALA A 213 -0.73 13.83 -21.78
C ALA A 213 0.59 14.31 -22.41
N ILE A 214 1.70 14.12 -21.70
CA ILE A 214 3.05 14.44 -22.20
C ILE A 214 3.40 13.55 -23.40
N THR A 215 3.11 12.25 -23.31
CA THR A 215 3.38 11.29 -24.38
C THR A 215 2.63 11.66 -25.67
N ALA A 216 1.37 12.07 -25.57
CA ALA A 216 0.55 12.43 -26.73
C ALA A 216 1.08 13.66 -27.50
N ARG A 217 1.80 14.56 -26.82
CA ARG A 217 2.38 15.78 -27.42
C ARG A 217 3.49 15.49 -28.44
N PHE A 218 4.17 14.36 -28.32
CA PHE A 218 5.17 13.93 -29.30
C PHE A 218 4.55 13.63 -30.67
N TRP A 219 3.30 13.15 -30.69
CA TRP A 219 2.62 12.70 -31.90
C TRP A 219 1.81 13.79 -32.58
N PHE A 220 1.08 14.60 -31.80
CA PHE A 220 0.17 15.61 -32.34
C PHE A 220 0.48 17.02 -31.84
N SER A 221 0.20 18.03 -32.68
CA SER A 221 0.33 19.45 -32.34
C SER A 221 -1.00 20.15 -32.06
N ARG A 222 -2.13 19.53 -32.44
CA ARG A 222 -3.48 20.08 -32.24
C ARG A 222 -4.06 19.62 -30.90
N LEU A 223 -4.74 20.52 -30.19
CA LEU A 223 -5.27 20.28 -28.85
C LEU A 223 -6.21 19.05 -28.77
N ILE A 224 -7.22 18.97 -29.63
CA ILE A 224 -8.21 17.87 -29.60
C ILE A 224 -7.54 16.49 -29.82
N PRO A 225 -6.71 16.29 -30.87
CA PRO A 225 -5.98 15.03 -31.03
C PRO A 225 -5.07 14.66 -29.86
N ILE A 226 -4.46 15.64 -29.18
CA ILE A 226 -3.64 15.37 -27.99
C ILE A 226 -4.52 14.82 -26.85
N CYS A 227 -5.67 15.45 -26.57
CA CYS A 227 -6.60 14.97 -25.52
C CYS A 227 -7.16 13.58 -25.83
N VAL A 228 -7.52 13.31 -27.08
CA VAL A 228 -8.04 11.99 -27.47
C VAL A 228 -6.94 10.92 -27.36
N LEU A 229 -5.72 11.23 -27.83
CA LEU A 229 -4.61 10.29 -27.73
C LEU A 229 -4.20 10.06 -26.27
N SER A 230 -4.21 11.09 -25.41
CA SER A 230 -3.85 10.91 -24.00
C SER A 230 -4.81 9.98 -23.27
N ILE A 231 -6.13 10.09 -23.52
CA ILE A 231 -7.12 9.16 -22.97
C ILE A 231 -6.87 7.73 -23.47
N ILE A 232 -6.63 7.55 -24.78
CA ILE A 232 -6.38 6.22 -25.36
C ILE A 232 -5.12 5.59 -24.75
N LEU A 233 -4.04 6.36 -24.64
CA LEU A 233 -2.79 5.89 -24.04
C LEU A 233 -2.98 5.54 -22.55
N GLY A 234 -3.75 6.34 -21.81
CA GLY A 234 -4.11 6.07 -20.42
C GLY A 234 -4.88 4.76 -20.25
N ILE A 235 -5.89 4.51 -21.10
CA ILE A 235 -6.66 3.25 -21.09
C ILE A 235 -5.76 2.06 -21.43
N ILE A 236 -4.90 2.20 -22.45
CA ILE A 236 -3.96 1.14 -22.85
C ILE A 236 -2.99 0.83 -21.70
N SER A 237 -2.38 1.85 -21.07
CA SER A 237 -1.48 1.64 -19.93
C SER A 237 -2.19 0.98 -18.75
N SER A 238 -3.45 1.32 -18.48
CA SER A 238 -4.24 0.69 -17.42
C SER A 238 -4.49 -0.79 -17.68
N ILE A 239 -4.86 -1.17 -18.92
CA ILE A 239 -5.08 -2.57 -19.29
C ILE A 239 -3.77 -3.37 -19.19
N PHE A 240 -2.68 -2.87 -19.78
CA PHE A 240 -1.38 -3.56 -19.73
C PHE A 240 -0.82 -3.64 -18.32
N GLY A 241 -0.92 -2.56 -17.53
CA GLY A 241 -0.45 -2.51 -16.15
C GLY A 241 -1.19 -3.49 -15.25
N LEU A 242 -2.52 -3.57 -15.36
CA LEU A 242 -3.32 -4.54 -14.60
C LEU A 242 -3.02 -5.99 -15.00
N LEU A 243 -2.81 -6.25 -16.30
CA LEU A 243 -2.38 -7.58 -16.76
C LEU A 243 -0.98 -7.94 -16.23
N LEU A 244 -0.04 -7.00 -16.25
CA LEU A 244 1.31 -7.20 -15.73
C LEU A 244 1.28 -7.46 -14.22
N SER A 245 0.49 -6.67 -13.49
CA SER A 245 0.23 -6.84 -12.06
C SER A 245 -0.34 -8.23 -11.75
N PHE A 246 -1.31 -8.70 -12.54
CA PHE A 246 -1.92 -10.03 -12.35
C PHE A 246 -0.95 -11.20 -12.58
N HIS A 247 -0.07 -11.11 -13.58
CA HIS A 247 0.83 -12.22 -13.94
C HIS A 247 2.13 -12.23 -13.15
N ILE A 248 2.64 -11.06 -12.75
CA ILE A 248 3.95 -10.91 -12.07
C ILE A 248 3.77 -10.61 -10.56
N SER A 249 2.54 -10.47 -10.07
CA SER A 249 2.23 -10.19 -8.65
C SER A 249 2.80 -8.84 -8.18
N LEU A 250 2.82 -7.84 -9.08
CA LEU A 250 3.27 -6.49 -8.76
C LEU A 250 2.12 -5.63 -8.23
N PRO A 251 2.39 -4.61 -7.39
CA PRO A 251 1.39 -3.60 -7.02
C PRO A 251 0.80 -2.92 -8.27
N SER A 252 -0.52 -2.85 -8.35
CA SER A 252 -1.24 -2.45 -9.57
C SER A 252 -1.01 -0.99 -9.97
N GLY A 253 -0.95 -0.06 -9.02
CA GLY A 253 -0.68 1.36 -9.30
C GLY A 253 0.67 1.57 -9.98
N PRO A 254 1.79 1.17 -9.34
CA PRO A 254 3.12 1.19 -9.95
C PRO A 254 3.20 0.44 -11.29
N ALA A 255 2.54 -0.70 -11.44
CA ALA A 255 2.52 -1.44 -12.71
C ALA A 255 1.88 -0.64 -13.87
N ILE A 256 0.79 0.09 -13.61
CA ILE A 256 0.15 0.97 -14.60
C ILE A 256 1.06 2.15 -14.96
N ILE A 257 1.71 2.75 -13.97
CA ILE A 257 2.65 3.87 -14.20
C ILE A 257 3.88 3.41 -14.98
N MET A 258 4.43 2.23 -14.67
CA MET A 258 5.52 1.63 -15.43
C MET A 258 5.11 1.33 -16.88
N ALA A 259 3.88 0.84 -17.11
CA ALA A 259 3.35 0.64 -18.46
C ALA A 259 3.24 1.97 -19.21
N ALA A 260 2.72 3.02 -18.57
CA ALA A 260 2.66 4.36 -19.16
C ALA A 260 4.06 4.93 -19.44
N GLY A 261 5.02 4.74 -18.52
CA GLY A 261 6.42 5.16 -18.65
C GLY A 261 7.14 4.46 -19.80
N LEU A 262 6.89 3.16 -20.02
CA LEU A 262 7.42 2.43 -21.17
C LEU A 262 6.89 3.02 -22.48
N ILE A 263 5.58 3.29 -22.56
CA ILE A 263 4.95 3.93 -23.73
C ILE A 263 5.55 5.33 -23.98
N TYR A 264 5.81 6.09 -22.92
CA TYR A 264 6.48 7.39 -22.99
C TYR A 264 7.89 7.26 -23.56
N LEU A 265 8.74 6.37 -23.03
CA LEU A 265 10.11 6.17 -23.49
C LEU A 265 10.14 5.76 -24.96
N VAL A 266 9.31 4.79 -25.35
CA VAL A 266 9.19 4.35 -26.75
C VAL A 266 8.74 5.49 -27.66
N SER A 267 7.77 6.30 -27.22
CA SER A 267 7.31 7.47 -27.97
C SER A 267 8.39 8.56 -28.07
N CYS A 268 9.19 8.77 -27.03
CA CYS A 268 10.28 9.73 -27.01
C CYS A 268 11.33 9.41 -28.09
N PHE A 269 11.61 8.12 -28.32
CA PHE A 269 12.55 7.70 -29.37
C PHE A 269 11.92 7.72 -30.77
N ILE A 270 10.75 7.12 -30.95
CA ILE A 270 10.19 6.79 -32.29
C ILE A 270 9.37 7.93 -32.90
N SER A 271 8.86 8.85 -32.08
CA SER A 271 7.88 9.83 -32.55
C SER A 271 8.45 10.83 -33.58
N PRO A 272 7.57 11.45 -34.40
CA PRO A 272 7.98 12.46 -35.39
C PRO A 272 8.70 13.69 -34.80
N ARG A 273 8.53 13.92 -33.49
CA ARG A 273 9.18 15.00 -32.73
C ARG A 273 10.12 14.46 -31.64
N GLY A 274 10.53 13.21 -31.76
CA GLY A 274 11.36 12.49 -30.80
C GLY A 274 12.86 12.62 -31.07
N LEU A 275 13.65 11.96 -30.23
CA LEU A 275 15.12 11.99 -30.29
C LEU A 275 15.66 11.45 -31.62
N ALA A 276 15.06 10.40 -32.21
CA ALA A 276 15.53 9.87 -33.49
C ALA A 276 15.36 10.87 -34.65
N ALA A 277 14.29 11.67 -34.64
CA ALA A 277 14.08 12.73 -35.61
C ALA A 277 15.07 13.89 -35.42
N ALA A 278 15.49 14.16 -34.18
CA ALA A 278 16.48 15.18 -33.86
C ALA A 278 17.93 14.75 -34.19
N TRP A 279 18.28 13.49 -33.94
CA TRP A 279 19.64 12.95 -34.15
C TRP A 279 19.90 12.49 -35.58
N SER A 280 18.87 12.18 -36.37
CA SER A 280 19.02 11.79 -37.77
C SER A 280 18.04 12.54 -38.68
N PRO A 281 18.28 13.85 -38.94
CA PRO A 281 17.40 14.67 -39.77
C PRO A 281 17.15 14.07 -41.18
N CYS A 282 18.13 13.33 -41.72
CA CYS A 282 18.06 12.73 -43.05
C CYS A 282 17.08 11.56 -43.20
N LEU A 283 16.68 10.87 -42.12
CA LEU A 283 15.72 9.74 -42.22
C LEU A 283 14.27 10.19 -42.46
N PHE A 284 13.96 11.46 -42.16
CA PHE A 284 12.60 12.04 -42.30
C PHE A 284 12.54 13.24 -43.26
N CYS A 285 13.67 13.64 -43.85
CA CYS A 285 13.72 14.71 -44.85
C CYS A 285 13.32 14.18 -46.24
N GLY A 286 12.03 14.02 -46.47
CA GLY A 286 11.47 13.97 -47.82
C GLY A 286 11.23 15.39 -48.31
N SER A 287 11.84 15.77 -49.44
CA SER A 287 11.71 17.05 -50.14
C SER A 287 10.27 17.57 -50.27
N PRO A 288 10.05 18.90 -50.30
CA PRO A 288 8.72 19.46 -50.43
C PRO A 288 8.26 19.34 -51.88
N LEU A 289 7.30 18.45 -52.15
CA LEU A 289 6.19 18.60 -53.10
C LEU A 289 5.53 17.23 -53.31
N SER A 290 4.22 17.19 -53.08
CA SER A 290 3.32 16.07 -53.38
C SER A 290 3.50 14.79 -52.55
N GLN A 291 2.71 14.66 -51.48
CA GLN A 291 2.17 13.34 -51.10
C GLN A 291 0.88 13.46 -50.29
N LYS A 292 -0.23 13.70 -51.00
CA LYS A 292 -1.52 13.13 -50.58
C LYS A 292 -1.42 11.61 -50.77
N GLY A 293 -1.23 10.87 -49.67
CA GLY A 293 -1.58 9.46 -49.61
C GLY A 293 -0.41 8.46 -49.67
N SER A 294 0.39 8.35 -48.61
CA SER A 294 1.13 7.09 -48.34
C SER A 294 1.40 6.80 -46.85
N MET A 295 1.11 7.73 -45.94
CA MET A 295 1.41 7.54 -44.50
C MET A 295 0.33 6.77 -43.70
N ARG A 296 -0.74 6.32 -44.34
CA ARG A 296 -1.79 5.48 -43.73
C ARG A 296 -1.52 3.97 -43.80
N LYS A 297 -0.55 3.52 -44.61
CA LYS A 297 -0.28 2.08 -44.83
C LYS A 297 0.90 1.52 -44.03
N LEU A 298 1.81 2.35 -43.52
CA LEU A 298 3.00 1.88 -42.80
C LEU A 298 2.76 1.67 -41.28
N VAL A 299 1.89 2.47 -40.66
CA VAL A 299 1.56 2.34 -39.22
C VAL A 299 0.56 1.20 -38.95
N LYS A 300 -0.21 0.78 -39.96
CA LYS A 300 -1.16 -0.34 -39.84
C LYS A 300 -0.56 -1.74 -40.00
N LYS A 301 0.71 -1.88 -40.40
CA LYS A 301 1.32 -3.19 -40.68
C LYS A 301 2.37 -3.66 -39.67
N SER A 302 2.87 -2.80 -38.78
CA SER A 302 3.87 -3.21 -37.76
C SER A 302 3.30 -3.55 -36.38
N ILE A 303 2.01 -3.30 -36.13
CA ILE A 303 1.36 -3.64 -34.84
C ILE A 303 0.63 -5.00 -34.91
N LEU A 304 0.47 -5.57 -36.11
CA LEU A 304 -0.29 -6.81 -36.32
C LEU A 304 0.56 -8.06 -36.62
N PHE A 305 1.90 -7.98 -36.52
CA PHE A 305 2.80 -9.08 -36.92
C PHE A 305 3.78 -9.55 -35.82
N SER A 306 3.66 -9.02 -34.60
CA SER A 306 4.47 -9.47 -33.44
C SER A 306 3.70 -10.34 -32.44
N PHE A 307 2.54 -10.89 -32.83
CA PHE A 307 1.64 -11.61 -31.91
C PHE A 307 1.36 -13.06 -32.31
N PHE A 308 2.14 -13.61 -33.25
CA PHE A 308 1.86 -14.92 -33.81
C PHE A 308 3.17 -15.67 -34.10
N LEU A 309 3.89 -16.11 -33.05
CA LEU A 309 4.74 -17.32 -33.07
C LEU A 309 5.41 -17.51 -31.68
N PHE A 310 4.64 -17.89 -30.67
CA PHE A 310 5.17 -18.68 -29.54
C PHE A 310 4.00 -19.42 -28.87
N PHE A 311 3.44 -20.35 -29.63
CA PHE A 311 2.49 -21.34 -29.14
C PHE A 311 3.08 -22.72 -29.43
N LEU A 312 2.80 -23.64 -28.50
CA LEU A 312 3.26 -25.03 -28.40
C LEU A 312 4.59 -25.24 -27.67
N SER A 313 4.48 -25.37 -26.34
CA SER A 313 4.85 -26.60 -25.60
C SER A 313 4.47 -26.43 -24.13
N PHE A 314 3.31 -26.93 -23.72
CA PHE A 314 3.00 -27.13 -22.30
C PHE A 314 2.70 -28.62 -22.07
N PRO A 315 3.44 -29.30 -21.19
CA PRO A 315 3.13 -30.65 -20.76
C PRO A 315 1.96 -30.66 -19.75
N PHE A 316 1.14 -31.70 -19.82
CA PHE A 316 0.10 -32.02 -18.85
C PHE A 316 0.71 -32.35 -17.47
N PRO A 317 0.27 -31.74 -16.35
CA PRO A 317 0.58 -32.27 -15.03
C PRO A 317 -0.30 -33.50 -14.74
N ALA A 318 0.34 -34.55 -14.23
CA ALA A 318 -0.28 -35.76 -13.73
C ALA A 318 -1.24 -35.47 -12.56
N ALA A 319 -2.19 -36.38 -12.35
CA ALA A 319 -3.19 -36.32 -11.29
C ALA A 319 -2.54 -36.13 -9.90
N ALA A 320 -2.66 -34.93 -9.36
CA ALA A 320 -2.19 -34.60 -8.02
C ALA A 320 -3.20 -35.03 -6.96
N HIS A 321 -2.70 -35.56 -5.85
CA HIS A 321 -3.46 -35.77 -4.62
C HIS A 321 -4.22 -34.47 -4.27
N LYS A 322 -5.53 -34.57 -4.02
CA LYS A 322 -6.40 -33.41 -3.78
C LYS A 322 -6.07 -32.76 -2.43
N THR A 323 -5.09 -31.87 -2.40
CA THR A 323 -4.70 -31.09 -1.21
C THR A 323 -5.68 -29.96 -0.95
N ILE A 324 -5.91 -29.64 0.32
CA ILE A 324 -6.74 -28.50 0.72
C ILE A 324 -5.92 -27.24 0.51
N LYS A 325 -6.43 -26.31 -0.31
CA LYS A 325 -5.81 -24.99 -0.48
C LYS A 325 -6.10 -24.12 0.75
N VAL A 326 -5.04 -23.69 1.41
CA VAL A 326 -5.07 -22.93 2.65
C VAL A 326 -4.34 -21.61 2.45
N VAL A 327 -4.92 -20.53 2.95
CA VAL A 327 -4.22 -19.25 3.09
C VAL A 327 -3.89 -19.05 4.57
N ALA A 328 -2.65 -18.67 4.86
CA ALA A 328 -2.23 -18.19 6.17
C ALA A 328 -1.77 -16.73 6.02
N SER A 329 -2.20 -15.86 6.93
CA SER A 329 -1.86 -14.42 6.85
C SER A 329 -0.37 -14.16 6.90
N PHE A 330 0.37 -14.81 7.80
CA PHE A 330 1.81 -14.61 7.92
C PHE A 330 2.59 -15.88 8.31
N SER A 331 3.91 -15.78 8.28
CA SER A 331 4.86 -16.90 8.41
C SER A 331 4.67 -17.77 9.66
N ILE A 332 4.38 -17.20 10.83
CA ILE A 332 4.19 -17.98 12.08
C ILE A 332 2.94 -18.85 12.00
N ILE A 333 1.80 -18.28 11.58
CA ILE A 333 0.56 -19.05 11.38
C ILE A 333 0.78 -20.10 10.30
N ALA A 334 1.51 -19.79 9.23
CA ALA A 334 1.83 -20.75 8.19
C ALA A 334 2.59 -21.97 8.72
N ASP A 335 3.55 -21.78 9.65
CA ASP A 335 4.26 -22.88 10.31
C ASP A 335 3.32 -23.72 11.19
N PHE A 336 2.44 -23.10 11.97
CA PHE A 336 1.43 -23.82 12.74
C PHE A 336 0.49 -24.66 11.86
N VAL A 337 -0.02 -24.05 10.80
CA VAL A 337 -0.88 -24.70 9.81
C VAL A 337 -0.17 -25.87 9.14
N LYS A 338 1.12 -25.72 8.82
CA LYS A 338 1.95 -26.78 8.24
C LYS A 338 2.15 -27.96 9.20
N ASN A 339 2.39 -27.70 10.49
CA ASN A 339 2.57 -28.75 11.48
C ASN A 339 1.30 -29.58 11.73
N VAL A 340 0.13 -28.94 11.68
CA VAL A 340 -1.18 -29.62 11.83
C VAL A 340 -1.60 -30.31 10.53
N GLY A 341 -1.55 -29.60 9.40
CA GLY A 341 -2.07 -30.05 8.10
C GLY A 341 -1.15 -30.97 7.30
N ARG A 342 0.18 -30.84 7.46
CA ARG A 342 1.23 -31.60 6.76
C ARG A 342 0.96 -31.76 5.25
N ASP A 343 1.11 -32.96 4.70
CA ASP A 343 1.00 -33.25 3.26
C ASP A 343 -0.44 -33.13 2.71
N ARG A 344 -1.44 -32.91 3.57
CA ARG A 344 -2.85 -32.75 3.17
C ARG A 344 -3.19 -31.32 2.76
N VAL A 345 -2.32 -30.35 3.06
CA VAL A 345 -2.59 -28.93 2.83
C VAL A 345 -1.58 -28.32 1.87
N SER A 346 -2.05 -27.43 1.02
CA SER A 346 -1.22 -26.56 0.18
C SER A 346 -1.36 -25.15 0.72
N ILE A 347 -0.33 -24.66 1.37
CA ILE A 347 -0.34 -23.38 2.09
C ILE A 347 0.19 -22.27 1.17
N THR A 348 -0.56 -21.19 1.06
CA THR A 348 -0.10 -19.90 0.54
C THR A 348 -0.02 -18.93 1.71
N THR A 349 1.14 -18.29 1.87
CA THR A 349 1.39 -17.32 2.94
C THR A 349 1.43 -15.92 2.33
N PHE A 350 0.70 -14.96 2.89
CA PHE A 350 0.73 -13.57 2.39
C PHE A 350 1.99 -12.84 2.85
N VAL A 351 2.21 -12.76 4.16
CA VAL A 351 3.41 -12.12 4.73
C VAL A 351 4.47 -13.19 5.00
N GLY A 352 5.49 -13.20 4.14
CA GLY A 352 6.60 -14.16 4.19
C GLY A 352 7.56 -13.93 5.37
N PRO A 353 8.66 -14.71 5.42
CA PRO A 353 9.73 -14.52 6.41
C PRO A 353 10.28 -13.10 6.41
N ASN A 354 10.64 -12.59 7.60
CA ASN A 354 11.07 -11.21 7.84
C ASN A 354 10.12 -10.11 7.32
N GLY A 355 8.90 -10.46 6.90
CA GLY A 355 7.88 -9.50 6.46
C GLY A 355 7.15 -8.88 7.64
N ASN A 356 6.82 -7.59 7.53
CA ASN A 356 6.02 -6.90 8.54
C ASN A 356 4.53 -7.01 8.18
N THR A 357 3.73 -7.57 9.10
CA THR A 357 2.30 -7.82 8.86
C THR A 357 1.44 -6.58 9.03
N HIS A 358 1.83 -5.64 9.90
CA HIS A 358 1.06 -4.43 10.20
C HIS A 358 0.94 -3.52 8.98
N ILE A 359 1.99 -3.44 8.15
CA ILE A 359 2.07 -2.54 6.98
C ILE A 359 1.89 -3.28 5.64
N TYR A 360 1.41 -4.52 5.65
CA TYR A 360 1.37 -5.34 4.45
C TYR A 360 0.23 -4.94 3.50
N GLU A 361 0.56 -4.82 2.21
CA GLU A 361 -0.41 -4.56 1.13
C GLU A 361 -0.64 -5.82 0.27
N PRO A 362 -1.88 -6.35 0.20
CA PRO A 362 -2.19 -7.52 -0.61
C PRO A 362 -1.98 -7.31 -2.12
N THR A 363 -1.43 -8.31 -2.79
CA THR A 363 -1.23 -8.34 -4.23
C THR A 363 -2.41 -9.01 -4.98
N PRO A 364 -2.52 -8.88 -6.31
CA PRO A 364 -3.49 -9.65 -7.09
C PRO A 364 -3.33 -11.17 -6.94
N HIS A 365 -2.10 -11.65 -6.70
CA HIS A 365 -1.83 -13.06 -6.45
C HIS A 365 -2.51 -13.52 -5.16
N ASP A 366 -2.49 -12.69 -4.13
CA ASP A 366 -3.12 -12.95 -2.84
C ASP A 366 -4.64 -12.99 -2.97
N ALA A 367 -5.22 -12.05 -3.73
CA ALA A 367 -6.64 -12.07 -4.06
C ALA A 367 -7.06 -13.37 -4.79
N LYS A 368 -6.23 -13.84 -5.74
CA LYS A 368 -6.45 -15.11 -6.44
C LYS A 368 -6.29 -16.31 -5.50
N ALA A 369 -5.29 -16.30 -4.63
CA ALA A 369 -5.08 -17.35 -3.64
C ALA A 369 -6.26 -17.44 -2.69
N LEU A 370 -6.73 -16.30 -2.18
CA LEU A 370 -7.88 -16.18 -1.27
C LEU A 370 -9.19 -16.69 -1.89
N LYS A 371 -9.43 -16.37 -3.17
CA LYS A 371 -10.61 -16.86 -3.91
C LYS A 371 -10.56 -18.38 -4.16
N ASN A 372 -9.37 -18.93 -4.33
CA ASN A 372 -9.17 -20.37 -4.55
C ASN A 372 -9.01 -21.17 -3.24
N ALA A 373 -8.88 -20.49 -2.11
CA ALA A 373 -8.72 -21.11 -0.81
C ALA A 373 -10.02 -21.76 -0.37
N ARG A 374 -9.91 -22.83 0.42
CA ARG A 374 -11.05 -23.43 1.13
C ARG A 374 -11.17 -22.88 2.54
N ILE A 375 -10.05 -22.44 3.11
CA ILE A 375 -9.92 -21.96 4.48
C ILE A 375 -8.81 -20.91 4.56
N ILE A 376 -9.04 -19.88 5.36
CA ILE A 376 -8.15 -18.75 5.57
C ILE A 376 -7.88 -18.65 7.08
N PHE A 377 -6.62 -18.68 7.48
CA PHE A 377 -6.20 -18.48 8.86
C PHE A 377 -5.59 -17.09 9.02
N VAL A 378 -6.18 -16.31 9.92
CA VAL A 378 -5.69 -14.99 10.34
C VAL A 378 -5.50 -14.98 11.84
N ASN A 379 -4.63 -14.12 12.36
CA ASN A 379 -4.42 -13.94 13.78
C ASN A 379 -5.72 -13.50 14.44
N GLY A 380 -6.30 -12.40 13.94
CA GLY A 380 -7.32 -11.65 14.66
C GLY A 380 -6.67 -10.57 15.54
N LEU A 381 -7.43 -10.06 16.51
CA LEU A 381 -7.00 -8.98 17.43
C LEU A 381 -6.53 -7.70 16.70
N TYR A 382 -7.07 -7.42 15.51
CA TYR A 382 -6.70 -6.27 14.67
C TYR A 382 -5.25 -6.27 14.14
N LEU A 383 -4.61 -7.45 14.03
CA LEU A 383 -3.29 -7.52 13.39
C LEU A 383 -3.36 -7.28 11.87
N GLU A 384 -4.31 -7.92 11.19
CA GLU A 384 -4.40 -7.92 9.72
C GLU A 384 -5.53 -7.03 9.20
N ASP A 385 -5.37 -5.71 9.31
CA ASP A 385 -6.39 -4.72 8.89
C ASP A 385 -6.77 -4.79 7.40
N PHE A 386 -5.91 -5.37 6.57
CA PHE A 386 -6.18 -5.56 5.15
C PHE A 386 -7.16 -6.71 4.85
N ILE A 387 -7.37 -7.67 5.76
CA ILE A 387 -8.06 -8.93 5.40
C ILE A 387 -9.55 -8.72 5.12
N ASP A 388 -10.24 -7.88 5.89
CA ASP A 388 -11.68 -7.66 5.74
C ASP A 388 -12.00 -6.98 4.40
N LYS A 389 -11.14 -6.03 3.99
CA LYS A 389 -11.21 -5.39 2.66
C LYS A 389 -11.00 -6.42 1.56
N LEU A 390 -10.01 -7.30 1.71
CA LEU A 390 -9.67 -8.31 0.70
C LEU A 390 -10.76 -9.39 0.56
N ILE A 391 -11.36 -9.84 1.66
CA ILE A 391 -12.49 -10.79 1.67
C ILE A 391 -13.68 -10.16 0.95
N THR A 392 -14.01 -8.91 1.29
CA THR A 392 -15.11 -8.17 0.67
C THR A 392 -14.87 -7.99 -0.83
N ALA A 393 -13.65 -7.65 -1.25
CA ALA A 393 -13.31 -7.43 -2.66
C ALA A 393 -13.32 -8.71 -3.51
N THR A 394 -13.04 -9.87 -2.91
CA THR A 394 -12.94 -11.15 -3.62
C THR A 394 -14.22 -11.98 -3.61
N ASP A 395 -15.18 -11.65 -2.72
CA ASP A 395 -16.37 -12.46 -2.41
C ASP A 395 -16.04 -13.95 -2.18
N THR A 396 -14.92 -14.20 -1.49
CA THR A 396 -14.49 -15.57 -1.22
C THR A 396 -15.50 -16.30 -0.34
N LYS A 397 -15.67 -17.61 -0.59
CA LYS A 397 -16.51 -18.52 0.22
C LYS A 397 -15.67 -19.38 1.17
N ALA A 398 -14.37 -19.11 1.26
CA ALA A 398 -13.47 -19.81 2.16
C ALA A 398 -13.88 -19.57 3.62
N LEU A 399 -13.69 -20.58 4.46
CA LEU A 399 -13.90 -20.43 5.91
C LEU A 399 -12.81 -19.53 6.48
N LEU A 400 -13.18 -18.35 7.00
CA LEU A 400 -12.28 -17.50 7.77
C LEU A 400 -12.16 -18.02 9.21
N VAL A 401 -10.92 -18.15 9.69
CA VAL A 401 -10.60 -18.63 11.03
C VAL A 401 -9.66 -17.64 11.70
N LYS A 402 -10.10 -17.07 12.82
CA LYS A 402 -9.26 -16.29 13.73
C LYS A 402 -8.58 -17.26 14.70
N VAL A 403 -7.28 -17.46 14.54
CA VAL A 403 -6.56 -18.47 15.32
C VAL A 403 -6.32 -18.04 16.77
N SER A 404 -6.47 -16.75 17.08
CA SER A 404 -6.41 -16.23 18.45
C SER A 404 -7.72 -16.35 19.24
N ASP A 405 -8.80 -16.89 18.65
CA ASP A 405 -10.08 -17.02 19.36
C ASP A 405 -9.90 -17.83 20.66
N ASN A 406 -10.56 -17.37 21.73
CA ASN A 406 -10.44 -17.91 23.10
C ASN A 406 -9.13 -17.61 23.86
N ILE A 407 -8.31 -16.69 23.35
CA ILE A 407 -7.18 -16.14 24.10
C ILE A 407 -7.64 -14.91 24.85
N SER A 408 -7.25 -14.79 26.12
CA SER A 408 -7.51 -13.60 26.93
C SER A 408 -6.73 -12.41 26.36
N PRO A 409 -7.40 -11.36 25.84
CA PRO A 409 -6.71 -10.21 25.28
C PRO A 409 -6.01 -9.40 26.38
N ILE A 410 -4.79 -8.96 26.11
CA ILE A 410 -4.13 -7.92 26.91
C ILE A 410 -4.57 -6.56 26.36
N ASN A 411 -5.24 -5.78 27.20
CA ASN A 411 -5.53 -4.39 26.88
C ASN A 411 -4.27 -3.56 27.09
N ILE A 412 -4.01 -2.65 26.16
CA ILE A 412 -2.97 -1.64 26.28
C ILE A 412 -3.42 -0.67 27.38
N GLU A 413 -2.95 -0.90 28.61
CA GLU A 413 -3.11 0.08 29.68
C GLU A 413 -2.29 1.31 29.30
N ASN A 414 -2.99 2.36 28.88
CA ASN A 414 -2.45 3.71 28.87
C ASN A 414 -2.08 4.08 30.31
N GLN A 415 -0.84 3.78 30.73
CA GLN A 415 -0.27 4.40 31.92
C GLN A 415 -0.25 5.91 31.67
N GLU A 416 -1.21 6.60 32.30
CA GLU A 416 -1.42 8.05 32.36
C GLU A 416 -1.93 8.75 31.07
N ARG A 417 -3.11 8.36 30.58
CA ARG A 417 -3.97 9.32 29.85
C ARG A 417 -5.40 9.26 30.37
N ASP A 418 -5.93 10.43 30.70
CA ASP A 418 -7.24 10.66 31.32
C ASP A 418 -8.38 9.89 30.65
N ALA A 419 -9.29 9.44 31.51
CA ALA A 419 -10.48 8.68 31.17
C ALA A 419 -11.45 9.51 30.30
N ALA A 420 -11.45 9.26 28.99
CA ALA A 420 -12.63 9.41 28.13
C ALA A 420 -12.40 8.72 26.78
N HIS A 421 -13.38 7.89 26.38
CA HIS A 421 -13.56 7.24 25.07
C HIS A 421 -13.00 5.82 24.92
N HIS A 422 -13.88 4.84 25.12
CA HIS A 422 -13.72 3.45 24.67
C HIS A 422 -13.66 3.40 23.13
N HIS A 423 -12.49 3.14 22.56
CA HIS A 423 -12.34 2.72 21.17
C HIS A 423 -11.76 1.31 21.10
N LEU A 424 -12.24 0.53 20.14
CA LEU A 424 -12.03 -0.91 19.92
C LEU A 424 -10.60 -1.31 19.48
N GLY A 425 -9.58 -0.46 19.62
CA GLY A 425 -8.22 -0.66 19.07
C GLY A 425 -7.10 -0.82 20.10
N ASN A 426 -7.39 -0.97 21.39
CA ASN A 426 -6.37 -1.04 22.45
C ASN A 426 -5.98 -2.47 22.83
N ILE A 427 -5.94 -3.41 21.89
CA ILE A 427 -5.62 -4.82 22.20
C ILE A 427 -4.28 -5.17 21.59
N ASP A 428 -3.38 -5.74 22.39
CA ASP A 428 -2.12 -6.29 21.91
C ASP A 428 -2.41 -7.53 21.02
N PRO A 429 -2.02 -7.53 19.73
CA PRO A 429 -2.27 -8.66 18.84
C PRO A 429 -1.26 -9.81 18.99
N HIS A 430 -0.12 -9.61 19.67
CA HIS A 430 1.05 -10.50 19.65
C HIS A 430 0.94 -11.69 20.59
N ALA A 431 -0.25 -12.31 20.64
CA ALA A 431 -0.55 -13.39 21.57
C ALA A 431 0.35 -14.63 21.41
N TRP A 432 0.91 -14.85 20.22
CA TRP A 432 1.83 -15.96 19.95
C TRP A 432 3.16 -15.87 20.72
N GLN A 433 3.52 -14.71 21.25
CA GLN A 433 4.75 -14.55 22.04
C GLN A 433 4.71 -15.28 23.39
N ALA A 434 3.54 -15.79 23.80
CA ALA A 434 3.40 -16.74 24.90
C ALA A 434 3.18 -18.17 24.36
N VAL A 435 4.05 -19.11 24.74
CA VAL A 435 3.92 -20.53 24.33
C VAL A 435 2.59 -21.17 24.76
N PRO A 436 2.01 -20.86 25.94
CA PRO A 436 0.66 -21.33 26.28
C PRO A 436 -0.41 -20.92 25.25
N ASN A 437 -0.33 -19.70 24.74
CA ASN A 437 -1.26 -19.20 23.73
C ASN A 437 -1.08 -19.93 22.41
N ALA A 438 0.14 -20.22 21.96
CA ALA A 438 0.38 -21.01 20.75
C ALA A 438 -0.31 -22.38 20.76
N LYS A 439 -0.52 -23.00 21.94
CA LYS A 439 -1.31 -24.25 22.05
C LYS A 439 -2.77 -24.02 21.68
N ILE A 440 -3.34 -22.86 22.00
CA ILE A 440 -4.70 -22.46 21.62
C ILE A 440 -4.79 -22.25 20.10
N TYR A 441 -3.80 -21.58 19.50
CA TYR A 441 -3.70 -21.45 18.03
C TYR A 441 -3.76 -22.81 17.34
N ILE A 442 -2.94 -23.77 17.81
CA ILE A 442 -2.87 -25.12 17.24
C ILE A 442 -4.20 -25.87 17.36
N LYS A 443 -4.88 -25.77 18.52
CA LYS A 443 -6.21 -26.36 18.72
C LYS A 443 -7.26 -25.75 17.80
N ASN A 444 -7.27 -24.43 17.65
CA ASN A 444 -8.20 -23.72 16.76
C ASN A 444 -7.98 -24.12 15.30
N ILE A 445 -6.72 -24.27 14.87
CA ILE A 445 -6.34 -24.74 13.53
C ILE A 445 -6.84 -26.17 13.30
N ALA A 446 -6.59 -27.09 14.24
CA ALA A 446 -7.05 -28.48 14.14
C ALA A 446 -8.59 -28.57 14.07
N ALA A 447 -9.29 -27.84 14.93
CA ALA A 447 -10.75 -27.78 14.94
C ALA A 447 -11.31 -27.25 13.61
N ALA A 448 -10.67 -26.24 13.03
CA ALA A 448 -11.09 -25.71 11.75
C ALA A 448 -10.84 -26.68 10.58
N PHE A 449 -9.73 -27.42 10.59
CA PHE A 449 -9.50 -28.48 9.62
C PHE A 449 -10.53 -29.61 9.74
N CYS A 450 -10.89 -30.03 10.95
CA CYS A 450 -11.95 -31.02 11.19
C CYS A 450 -13.32 -30.58 10.63
N LYS A 451 -13.63 -29.27 10.64
CA LYS A 451 -14.89 -28.75 10.07
C LYS A 451 -14.96 -28.93 8.55
N ILE A 452 -13.83 -28.84 7.84
CA ILE A 452 -13.79 -28.90 6.38
C ILE A 452 -13.41 -30.30 5.83
N ASP A 453 -12.71 -31.11 6.60
CA ASP A 453 -12.32 -32.47 6.25
C ASP A 453 -12.46 -33.41 7.45
N GLN A 454 -13.71 -33.87 7.67
CA GLN A 454 -14.05 -34.77 8.76
C GLN A 454 -13.34 -36.12 8.67
N GLN A 455 -13.05 -36.61 7.46
CA GLN A 455 -12.41 -37.92 7.24
C GLN A 455 -10.97 -37.95 7.77
N SER A 456 -10.28 -36.81 7.75
CA SER A 456 -8.90 -36.69 8.24
C SER A 456 -8.80 -36.09 9.65
N CYS A 457 -9.93 -35.86 10.33
CA CYS A 457 -9.95 -35.14 11.61
C CYS A 457 -9.07 -35.80 12.69
N GLU A 458 -9.08 -37.13 12.78
CA GLU A 458 -8.21 -37.86 13.71
C GLU A 458 -6.72 -37.60 13.46
N ASN A 459 -6.31 -37.51 12.19
CA ASN A 459 -4.94 -37.20 11.82
C ASN A 459 -4.55 -35.76 12.21
N TYR A 460 -5.45 -34.78 12.01
CA TYR A 460 -5.20 -33.39 12.40
C TYR A 460 -5.05 -33.26 13.91
N ASN A 461 -5.92 -33.91 14.70
CA ASN A 461 -5.82 -33.89 16.16
C ASN A 461 -4.54 -34.58 16.64
N LYS A 462 -4.18 -35.73 16.07
CA LYS A 462 -2.91 -36.41 16.40
C LYS A 462 -1.69 -35.55 16.08
N ASN A 463 -1.69 -34.84 14.95
CA ASN A 463 -0.62 -33.92 14.58
C ASN A 463 -0.56 -32.72 15.54
N ALA A 464 -1.71 -32.17 15.91
CA ALA A 464 -1.82 -31.08 16.86
C ALA A 464 -1.30 -31.47 18.25
N ASP A 465 -1.71 -32.63 18.78
CA ASP A 465 -1.25 -33.15 20.07
C ASP A 465 0.27 -33.38 20.09
N ALA A 466 0.80 -33.96 19.01
CA ALA A 466 2.24 -34.15 18.86
C ALA A 466 3.01 -32.82 18.83
N TYR A 467 2.44 -31.77 18.24
CA TYR A 467 3.07 -30.45 18.23
C TYR A 467 2.92 -29.72 19.58
N ILE A 468 1.79 -29.90 20.27
CA ILE A 468 1.57 -29.38 21.63
C ILE A 468 2.60 -29.96 22.61
N GLN A 469 2.93 -31.25 22.52
CA GLN A 469 3.99 -31.85 23.33
C GLN A 469 5.37 -31.21 23.08
N LYS A 470 5.66 -30.82 21.83
CA LYS A 470 6.88 -30.05 21.52
C LYS A 470 6.84 -28.66 22.13
N LEU A 471 5.69 -27.97 22.06
CA LEU A 471 5.49 -26.67 22.72
C LEU A 471 5.69 -26.77 24.24
N ASP A 472 5.17 -27.82 24.89
CA ASP A 472 5.39 -28.07 26.32
C ASP A 472 6.87 -28.24 26.66
N ALA A 473 7.59 -29.04 25.89
CA ALA A 473 9.03 -29.25 26.07
C ALA A 473 9.83 -27.95 25.88
N THR A 474 9.54 -27.19 24.82
CA THR A 474 10.17 -25.89 24.56
C THR A 474 9.85 -24.88 25.66
N GLN A 475 8.61 -24.83 26.16
CA GLN A 475 8.22 -23.94 27.26
C GLN A 475 9.01 -24.24 28.54
N ALA A 476 9.23 -25.53 28.85
CA ALA A 476 10.02 -25.93 30.02
C ALA A 476 11.47 -25.45 29.90
N ILE A 477 12.08 -25.60 28.73
CA ILE A 477 13.46 -25.13 28.44
C ILE A 477 13.53 -23.60 28.59
N ILE A 478 12.58 -22.87 27.97
CA ILE A 478 12.51 -21.41 28.04
C ILE A 478 12.37 -20.92 29.48
N LYS A 479 11.46 -21.52 30.27
CA LYS A 479 11.27 -21.15 31.68
C LYS A 479 12.53 -21.40 32.51
N ALA A 480 13.24 -22.51 32.26
CA ALA A 480 14.49 -22.80 32.94
C ALA A 480 15.60 -21.77 32.61
N GLN A 481 15.74 -21.38 31.34
CA GLN A 481 16.71 -20.36 30.94
C GLN A 481 16.37 -18.98 31.54
N ILE A 482 15.11 -18.57 31.50
CA ILE A 482 14.66 -17.28 32.05
C ILE A 482 14.82 -17.25 33.58
N ALA A 483 14.65 -18.38 34.26
CA ALA A 483 14.86 -18.48 35.71
C ALA A 483 16.31 -18.12 36.12
N ALA A 484 17.29 -18.29 35.23
CA ALA A 484 18.67 -17.87 35.47
C ALA A 484 18.86 -16.34 35.50
N ILE A 485 17.92 -15.57 34.93
CA ILE A 485 17.98 -14.10 34.90
C ILE A 485 17.42 -13.54 36.21
N PRO A 486 18.21 -12.75 36.99
CA PRO A 486 17.73 -12.06 38.18
C PRO A 486 16.53 -11.14 37.87
N LYS A 487 15.51 -11.12 38.72
CA LYS A 487 14.27 -10.35 38.48
C LYS A 487 14.51 -8.87 38.21
N ASN A 488 15.50 -8.26 38.87
CA ASN A 488 15.87 -6.85 38.68
C ASN A 488 16.58 -6.57 37.34
N LYS A 489 16.98 -7.60 36.58
CA LYS A 489 17.60 -7.47 35.26
C LYS A 489 16.64 -7.82 34.10
N ARG A 490 15.34 -7.96 34.38
CA ARG A 490 14.33 -8.36 33.38
C ARG A 490 13.67 -7.16 32.68
N THR A 491 14.37 -6.03 32.61
CA THR A 491 13.95 -4.87 31.82
C THR A 491 14.75 -4.84 30.53
N ILE A 492 14.08 -5.02 29.38
CA ILE A 492 14.72 -5.01 28.06
C ILE A 492 14.05 -3.99 27.14
N ILE A 493 14.75 -3.58 26.09
CA ILE A 493 14.21 -2.69 25.06
C ILE A 493 14.17 -3.41 23.71
N THR A 494 13.04 -3.29 23.01
CA THR A 494 12.82 -3.81 21.66
C THR A 494 12.51 -2.68 20.67
N SER A 495 12.31 -3.01 19.40
CA SER A 495 12.09 -2.01 18.34
C SER A 495 10.65 -1.49 18.36
N HIS A 496 9.68 -2.36 18.62
CA HIS A 496 8.29 -2.00 18.88
C HIS A 496 7.69 -2.81 20.04
N ASP A 497 6.51 -2.45 20.51
CA ASP A 497 5.85 -3.08 21.66
C ASP A 497 5.17 -4.40 21.26
N ALA A 498 5.97 -5.38 20.85
CA ALA A 498 5.53 -6.66 20.28
C ALA A 498 5.45 -7.81 21.29
N PHE A 499 5.95 -7.60 22.49
CA PHE A 499 6.27 -8.69 23.43
C PHE A 499 5.43 -8.64 24.71
N GLY A 500 4.26 -7.98 24.70
CA GLY A 500 3.40 -7.84 25.88
C GLY A 500 2.99 -9.18 26.51
N TYR A 501 2.58 -10.16 25.70
CA TYR A 501 2.28 -11.51 26.19
C TYR A 501 3.50 -12.26 26.72
N PHE A 502 4.68 -12.05 26.13
CA PHE A 502 5.93 -12.59 26.64
C PHE A 502 6.28 -11.98 28.01
N ALA A 503 6.15 -10.65 28.13
CA ALA A 503 6.35 -9.93 29.37
C ALA A 503 5.43 -10.45 30.48
N HIS A 504 4.15 -10.67 30.17
CA HIS A 504 3.18 -11.22 31.10
C HIS A 504 3.48 -12.68 31.51
N GLU A 505 3.78 -13.58 30.57
CA GLU A 505 4.02 -15.00 30.86
C GLU A 505 5.37 -15.24 31.57
N TYR A 506 6.40 -14.48 31.23
CA TYR A 506 7.77 -14.73 31.69
C TYR A 506 8.31 -13.67 32.67
N ASN A 507 7.47 -12.73 33.08
CA ASN A 507 7.75 -11.68 34.06
C ASN A 507 8.94 -10.79 33.65
N PHE A 508 8.83 -10.20 32.46
CA PHE A 508 9.71 -9.16 31.94
C PHE A 508 9.01 -7.80 31.94
N THR A 509 9.79 -6.72 31.95
CA THR A 509 9.35 -5.38 31.58
C THR A 509 9.97 -5.04 30.23
N ILE A 510 9.13 -4.70 29.25
CA ILE A 510 9.59 -4.41 27.90
C ILE A 510 9.27 -2.96 27.62
N LEU A 511 10.25 -2.25 27.08
CA LEU A 511 10.11 -0.86 26.63
C LEU A 511 10.37 -0.82 25.14
N ALA A 512 9.64 0.00 24.41
CA ALA A 512 9.87 0.19 22.98
C ALA A 512 9.64 1.66 22.60
N PRO A 513 10.33 2.16 21.56
CA PRO A 513 10.07 3.50 21.03
C PRO A 513 8.79 3.54 20.19
N GLU A 514 8.49 2.46 19.46
CA GLU A 514 7.26 2.29 18.69
C GLU A 514 6.20 1.55 19.52
N ASN A 515 4.91 1.78 19.21
CA ASN A 515 3.78 1.18 19.92
C ASN A 515 3.56 -0.30 19.49
N THR A 516 2.42 -0.88 19.85
CA THR A 516 1.99 -2.25 19.46
C THR A 516 1.68 -2.41 17.96
N SER A 517 1.76 -1.33 17.19
CA SER A 517 1.75 -1.37 15.72
C SER A 517 2.92 -0.54 15.20
N THR A 518 3.54 -1.05 14.14
CA THR A 518 4.66 -0.40 13.44
C THR A 518 4.18 0.52 12.31
N GLU A 519 2.87 0.76 12.18
CA GLU A 519 2.31 1.71 11.21
C GLU A 519 2.75 3.16 11.50
N THR A 520 3.08 3.49 12.75
CA THR A 520 3.60 4.81 13.12
C THR A 520 5.03 4.75 13.60
N GLU A 521 5.87 5.59 13.00
CA GLU A 521 7.21 5.87 13.50
C GLU A 521 7.16 6.62 14.84
N ALA A 522 8.14 6.33 15.70
CA ALA A 522 8.30 7.01 16.97
C ALA A 522 8.64 8.50 16.79
N THR A 523 8.01 9.39 17.56
CA THR A 523 8.37 10.81 17.52
C THR A 523 9.66 11.07 18.31
N ALA A 524 10.34 12.19 18.03
CA ALA A 524 11.51 12.60 18.82
C ALA A 524 11.20 12.77 20.32
N ALA A 525 9.96 13.15 20.66
CA ALA A 525 9.51 13.25 22.05
C ALA A 525 9.38 11.86 22.71
N ASP A 526 8.90 10.86 21.97
CA ASP A 526 8.77 9.48 22.44
C ASP A 526 10.14 8.87 22.68
N VAL A 527 11.10 9.07 21.76
CA VAL A 527 12.50 8.63 21.94
C VAL A 527 13.12 9.30 23.17
N ALA A 528 12.92 10.61 23.37
CA ALA A 528 13.44 11.31 24.55
C ALA A 528 12.80 10.79 25.87
N LYS A 529 11.51 10.47 25.86
CA LYS A 529 10.80 9.87 27.00
C LYS A 529 11.37 8.47 27.29
N LEU A 530 11.57 7.66 26.25
CA LEU A 530 12.14 6.32 26.36
C LEU A 530 13.56 6.37 26.93
N ILE A 531 14.43 7.26 26.45
CA ILE A 531 15.80 7.40 26.98
C ILE A 531 15.79 7.74 28.48
N LYS A 532 14.85 8.59 28.93
CA LYS A 532 14.67 8.86 30.37
C LYS A 532 14.23 7.62 31.13
N GLN A 533 13.30 6.84 30.58
CA GLN A 533 12.83 5.57 31.18
C GLN A 533 13.93 4.51 31.21
N ILE A 534 14.76 4.40 30.18
CA ILE A 534 15.91 3.48 30.12
C ILE A 534 16.89 3.79 31.24
N LYS A 535 17.19 5.08 31.46
CA LYS A 535 18.08 5.53 32.54
C LYS A 535 17.48 5.31 33.93
N SER A 536 16.16 5.45 34.10
CA SER A 536 15.51 5.29 35.41
C SER A 536 15.20 3.84 35.79
N LYS A 537 14.86 2.98 34.82
CA LYS A 537 14.50 1.57 35.03
C LYS A 537 15.68 0.60 34.92
N GLU A 538 16.91 1.11 34.77
CA GLU A 538 18.16 0.34 34.65
C GLU A 538 18.05 -0.83 33.66
N ALA A 539 17.61 -0.53 32.44
CA ALA A 539 17.40 -1.56 31.44
C ALA A 539 18.69 -2.32 31.10
N SER A 540 18.58 -3.62 30.84
CA SER A 540 19.73 -4.52 30.81
C SER A 540 20.37 -4.65 29.43
N ALA A 541 19.59 -4.58 28.35
CA ALA A 541 20.04 -4.70 26.97
C ALA A 541 19.01 -4.11 25.97
N LEU A 542 19.51 -3.70 24.80
CA LEU A 542 18.74 -3.26 23.64
C LEU A 542 18.67 -4.38 22.60
N PHE A 543 17.55 -4.55 21.92
CA PHE A 543 17.40 -5.52 20.85
C PHE A 543 16.76 -4.91 19.61
N VAL A 544 17.24 -5.34 18.45
CA VAL A 544 16.64 -5.03 17.14
C VAL A 544 15.68 -6.14 16.79
N GLU A 545 14.64 -5.86 16.02
CA GLU A 545 13.73 -6.88 15.50
C GLU A 545 13.92 -7.11 13.99
N ASN A 546 13.70 -8.35 13.55
CA ASN A 546 13.92 -8.77 12.16
C ASN A 546 13.05 -8.05 11.12
N ILE A 547 11.92 -7.49 11.53
CA ILE A 547 10.97 -6.77 10.65
C ILE A 547 11.16 -5.24 10.65
N SER A 548 12.10 -4.74 11.46
CA SER A 548 12.25 -3.31 11.78
C SER A 548 13.59 -2.73 11.30
N ASN A 549 13.67 -1.41 11.17
CA ASN A 549 14.92 -0.74 10.80
C ASN A 549 15.83 -0.56 12.05
N PRO A 550 17.07 -1.06 12.05
CA PRO A 550 17.95 -1.03 13.22
C PRO A 550 18.38 0.38 13.66
N ARG A 551 18.29 1.38 12.77
CA ARG A 551 18.89 2.72 12.98
C ARG A 551 18.44 3.40 14.26
N LEU A 552 17.15 3.28 14.63
CA LEU A 552 16.61 3.92 15.82
C LEU A 552 17.18 3.29 17.10
N ILE A 553 17.25 1.96 17.16
CA ILE A 553 17.84 1.23 18.29
C ILE A 553 19.35 1.46 18.38
N GLU A 554 20.05 1.53 17.25
CA GLU A 554 21.47 1.91 17.21
C GLU A 554 21.70 3.33 17.72
N GLN A 555 20.80 4.27 17.43
CA GLN A 555 20.87 5.63 17.97
C GLN A 555 20.63 5.64 19.48
N ILE A 556 19.59 4.95 19.96
CA ILE A 556 19.31 4.82 21.40
C ILE A 556 20.50 4.17 22.12
N SER A 557 21.15 3.18 21.50
CA SER A 557 22.38 2.56 22.00
C SER A 557 23.50 3.58 22.20
N LYS A 558 23.73 4.46 21.21
CA LYS A 558 24.74 5.53 21.31
C LYS A 558 24.43 6.56 22.40
N GLU A 559 23.16 6.92 22.58
CA GLU A 559 22.74 7.94 23.56
C GLU A 559 22.64 7.43 25.00
N THR A 560 22.36 6.14 25.17
CA THR A 560 22.22 5.49 26.49
C THR A 560 23.48 4.76 26.95
N GLY A 561 24.36 4.40 26.02
CA GLY A 561 25.54 3.56 26.28
C GLY A 561 25.21 2.07 26.44
N LEU A 562 23.95 1.66 26.30
CA LEU A 562 23.56 0.25 26.33
C LEU A 562 24.01 -0.45 25.03
N LYS A 563 24.52 -1.68 25.15
CA LYS A 563 24.88 -2.50 23.99
C LYS A 563 23.63 -3.12 23.36
N VAL A 564 23.64 -3.23 22.04
CA VAL A 564 22.66 -4.03 21.29
C VAL A 564 23.00 -5.51 21.47
N GLY A 565 22.10 -6.27 22.10
CA GLY A 565 22.27 -7.68 22.46
C GLY A 565 22.00 -8.66 21.32
N GLY A 566 21.52 -8.18 20.17
CA GLY A 566 21.25 -8.99 18.99
C GLY A 566 19.89 -8.69 18.35
N THR A 567 19.49 -9.59 17.45
CA THR A 567 18.20 -9.52 16.75
C THR A 567 17.22 -10.54 17.32
N LEU A 568 16.03 -10.05 17.69
CA LEU A 568 14.88 -10.84 18.09
C LEU A 568 13.89 -10.96 16.93
N TYR A 569 13.05 -11.99 16.99
CA TYR A 569 12.01 -12.26 16.02
C TYR A 569 10.64 -12.00 16.66
N SER A 570 9.94 -10.98 16.17
CA SER A 570 8.64 -10.56 16.68
C SER A 570 7.51 -11.13 15.84
N ASP A 571 7.34 -10.58 14.63
CA ASP A 571 6.12 -10.78 13.83
C ASP A 571 6.33 -11.69 12.62
N ALA A 572 7.56 -12.14 12.39
CA ALA A 572 7.85 -13.06 11.30
C ALA A 572 8.99 -14.02 11.65
N LEU A 573 8.90 -15.22 11.09
CA LEU A 573 9.98 -16.20 11.10
C LEU A 573 11.16 -15.74 10.23
N SER A 574 12.33 -16.34 10.43
CA SER A 574 13.47 -16.16 9.52
C SER A 574 13.27 -16.94 8.21
N GLU A 575 14.13 -16.65 7.24
CA GLU A 575 14.34 -17.55 6.10
C GLU A 575 14.74 -18.96 6.58
N LYS A 576 14.60 -19.96 5.71
CA LYS A 576 14.83 -21.38 6.06
C LYS A 576 16.23 -21.67 6.61
N ASP A 577 17.23 -20.93 6.15
CA ASP A 577 18.62 -21.08 6.59
C ASP A 577 18.97 -20.16 7.78
N GLY A 578 18.00 -19.39 8.27
CA GLY A 578 18.15 -18.49 9.41
C GLY A 578 17.91 -19.18 10.76
N PRO A 579 18.19 -18.47 11.87
CA PRO A 579 18.15 -19.03 13.23
C PRO A 579 16.74 -19.24 13.79
N ALA A 580 15.70 -18.76 13.12
CA ALA A 580 14.31 -18.77 13.59
C ALA A 580 13.33 -19.25 12.49
N ALA A 581 13.71 -20.32 11.78
CA ALA A 581 12.97 -20.81 10.62
C ALA A 581 11.62 -21.47 10.97
N THR A 582 11.41 -21.85 12.23
CA THR A 582 10.15 -22.36 12.79
C THR A 582 9.76 -21.59 14.05
N TYR A 583 8.50 -21.67 14.47
CA TYR A 583 8.08 -21.00 15.71
C TYR A 583 8.86 -21.49 16.95
N LEU A 584 9.18 -22.79 17.03
CA LEU A 584 9.94 -23.33 18.15
C LEU A 584 11.38 -22.80 18.17
N ASP A 585 12.00 -22.69 16.99
CA ASP A 585 13.34 -22.12 16.84
C ASP A 585 13.33 -20.63 17.19
N MET A 586 12.32 -19.89 16.71
CA MET A 586 12.09 -18.48 17.03
C MET A 586 12.04 -18.22 18.53
N MET A 587 11.20 -18.98 19.26
CA MET A 587 11.06 -18.82 20.71
C MET A 587 12.35 -19.17 21.46
N THR A 588 13.05 -20.23 21.02
CA THR A 588 14.31 -20.65 21.64
C THR A 588 15.44 -19.66 21.37
N HIS A 589 15.54 -19.16 20.13
CA HIS A 589 16.51 -18.15 19.71
C HIS A 589 16.32 -16.84 20.48
N ASN A 590 15.08 -16.34 20.56
CA ASN A 590 14.78 -15.10 21.28
C ASN A 590 15.23 -15.18 22.74
N VAL A 591 14.85 -16.25 23.44
CA VAL A 591 15.18 -16.41 24.86
C VAL A 591 16.68 -16.60 25.06
N THR A 592 17.34 -17.40 24.22
CA THR A 592 18.80 -17.58 24.29
C THR A 592 19.53 -16.26 24.06
N THR A 593 19.10 -15.47 23.09
CA THR A 593 19.68 -14.14 22.78
C THR A 593 19.49 -13.17 23.94
N ILE A 594 18.31 -13.14 24.56
CA ILE A 594 18.04 -12.32 25.75
C ILE A 594 18.93 -12.74 26.93
N VAL A 595 19.01 -14.05 27.20
CA VAL A 595 19.82 -14.60 28.30
C VAL A 595 21.29 -14.28 28.10
N ASP A 596 21.82 -14.48 26.90
CA ASP A 596 23.22 -14.22 26.57
C ASP A 596 23.57 -12.74 26.73
N ALA A 597 22.72 -11.83 26.24
CA ALA A 597 22.93 -10.40 26.37
C ALA A 597 22.89 -9.89 27.84
N ILE A 598 22.09 -10.52 28.70
CA ILE A 598 21.92 -10.09 30.10
C ILE A 598 22.97 -10.74 31.02
N ILE A 599 23.29 -12.03 30.81
CA ILE A 599 24.14 -12.82 31.70
C ILE A 599 25.60 -12.87 31.25
N LYS A 600 25.88 -13.11 29.96
CA LYS A 600 27.26 -13.37 29.45
C LYS A 600 28.05 -12.08 29.12
N ARG A 601 27.66 -10.95 29.70
CA ARG A 601 28.14 -9.58 29.39
C ARG A 601 29.63 -9.46 29.08
#